data_AF-A0A176S4U5-F1
#
_entry.id   AF-A0A176S4U5-F1
#
_cell.length_a   1.000
_cell.length_b   1.000
_cell.length_c   1.000
_cell.angle_alpha   90.00
_cell.angle_beta   90.00
_cell.angle_gamma   90.00
#
_symmetry.space_group_name_H-M   'P 1'
#
loop_
_entity.id
_entity.type
_entity.pdbx_description
1 polymer ?
#
loop_
_entity_poly.entity_id
_entity_poly.type
_entity_poly.pdbx_seq_one_letter_code
_entity_poly.pdbx_strand_id
1 'polypeptide(L)'
;MQECIVIVHEDSRNDKRLVAYLVLNKEQVIDNIELRRLLKERLPDYMIPSAFMQLEVMPLTPNGKIDRQALSQLSINSYQLSEKHFVVPQTPEEELLAGIWANVLGIKEVSIHDNFFELGGHSLLATQVISRVGETFSVELPLRQLFESPTIAGLSEHLKTICHGTGDRRCRAFELPRNCLVL
;
A
#
# COMPACT_ATOMS: atom_id res chain seq x y z
N MET A 1 20.94 4.88 9.37
CA MET A 1 20.70 3.93 8.28
C MET A 1 22.07 3.50 7.80
N GLN A 2 22.36 2.20 7.89
CA GLN A 2 23.69 1.67 7.66
C GLN A 2 23.88 1.36 6.17
N GLU A 3 22.87 0.75 5.55
CA GLU A 3 22.90 0.37 4.13
C GLU A 3 21.51 0.53 3.48
N CYS A 4 21.50 0.92 2.20
CA CYS A 4 20.32 0.97 1.34
C CYS A 4 20.59 0.18 0.06
N ILE A 5 19.60 -0.57 -0.42
CA ILE A 5 19.58 -0.96 -1.82
C ILE A 5 18.18 -0.90 -2.38
N VAL A 6 18.03 -0.32 -3.56
CA VAL A 6 16.75 -0.31 -4.30
C VAL A 6 16.88 -1.26 -5.48
N ILE A 7 15.93 -2.19 -5.58
CA ILE A 7 15.89 -3.19 -6.65
C ILE A 7 14.57 -3.08 -7.39
N VAL A 8 14.63 -3.21 -8.71
CA VAL A 8 13.44 -3.38 -9.54
C VAL A 8 13.01 -4.84 -9.47
N HIS A 9 11.79 -5.08 -9.00
CA HIS A 9 11.14 -6.37 -9.05
C HIS A 9 10.21 -6.43 -10.24
N GLU A 10 10.26 -7.53 -10.96
CA GLU A 10 9.30 -7.88 -11.98
C GLU A 10 8.35 -8.92 -11.36
N ASP A 11 7.07 -8.60 -11.27
CA ASP A 11 6.05 -9.57 -10.88
C ASP A 11 5.79 -10.56 -12.04
N SER A 12 5.18 -11.69 -11.72
CA SER A 12 4.60 -12.71 -12.60
C SER A 12 3.78 -12.16 -13.78
N ARG A 13 3.28 -10.93 -13.69
CA ARG A 13 2.55 -10.20 -14.75
C ARG A 13 3.41 -9.26 -15.58
N ASN A 14 4.74 -9.31 -15.44
CA ASN A 14 5.72 -8.46 -16.12
C ASN A 14 5.70 -6.97 -15.69
N ASP A 15 5.10 -6.68 -14.53
CA ASP A 15 5.04 -5.33 -13.96
C ASP A 15 6.29 -5.05 -13.11
N LYS A 16 6.95 -3.92 -13.39
CA LYS A 16 8.17 -3.46 -12.72
C LYS A 16 7.84 -2.57 -11.53
N ARG A 17 8.34 -2.91 -10.34
CA ARG A 17 8.20 -2.11 -9.11
C ARG A 17 9.54 -1.89 -8.42
N LEU A 18 9.71 -0.75 -7.77
CA LEU A 18 10.90 -0.47 -6.97
C LEU A 18 10.66 -0.91 -5.52
N VAL A 19 11.53 -1.77 -4.99
CA VAL A 19 11.54 -2.16 -3.57
C VAL A 19 12.86 -1.71 -2.97
N ALA A 20 12.78 -0.96 -1.87
CA ALA A 20 13.93 -0.51 -1.11
C ALA A 20 14.15 -1.41 0.10
N TYR A 21 15.35 -1.96 0.21
CA TYR A 21 15.81 -2.72 1.37
C TYR A 21 16.72 -1.84 2.21
N LEU A 22 16.45 -1.81 3.51
CA LEU A 22 17.07 -0.91 4.46
C LEU A 22 17.68 -1.73 5.60
N VAL A 23 18.95 -1.53 5.90
CA VAL A 23 19.55 -2.01 7.16
C VAL A 23 19.66 -0.83 8.10
N LEU A 24 18.97 -0.92 9.24
CA LEU A 24 18.94 0.13 10.25
C LEU A 24 19.85 -0.24 11.41
N ASN A 25 20.41 0.77 12.06
CA ASN A 25 21.09 0.56 13.33
C ASN A 25 20.06 0.12 14.38
N LYS A 26 20.46 -0.68 15.37
CA LYS A 26 19.57 -1.33 16.35
C LYS A 26 18.61 -0.40 17.13
N GLU A 27 18.80 0.91 17.06
CA GLU A 27 18.02 1.93 17.76
C GLU A 27 17.19 2.83 16.82
N GLN A 28 17.26 2.61 15.51
CA GLN A 28 16.52 3.39 14.53
C GLN A 28 15.22 2.69 14.14
N VAL A 29 14.11 3.33 14.50
CA VAL A 29 12.79 3.07 13.91
C VAL A 29 12.61 4.08 12.78
N ILE A 30 12.39 3.59 11.56
CA ILE A 30 12.02 4.45 10.44
C ILE A 30 10.53 4.25 10.16
N ASP A 31 9.80 5.35 10.13
CA ASP A 31 8.45 5.37 9.61
C ASP A 31 8.51 5.41 8.07
N ASN A 32 7.95 4.39 7.43
CA ASN A 32 7.86 4.28 5.97
C ASN A 32 7.11 5.47 5.36
N ILE A 33 6.12 6.03 6.07
CA ILE A 33 5.34 7.19 5.62
C ILE A 33 6.23 8.43 5.54
N GLU A 34 6.96 8.72 6.63
CA GLU A 34 7.86 9.87 6.68
C GLU A 34 9.02 9.71 5.69
N LEU A 35 9.56 8.50 5.53
CA LEU A 35 10.60 8.23 4.55
C LEU A 35 10.10 8.50 3.12
N ARG A 36 8.88 8.03 2.80
CA ARG A 36 8.26 8.29 1.49
C ARG A 36 8.01 9.78 1.28
N ARG A 37 7.55 10.51 2.31
CA ARG A 37 7.34 11.97 2.27
C ARG A 37 8.63 12.71 1.95
N LEU A 38 9.73 12.38 2.64
CA LEU A 38 11.05 12.96 2.39
C LEU A 38 11.58 12.64 0.99
N LEU A 39 11.29 11.45 0.45
CA LEU A 39 11.68 11.09 -0.91
C LEU A 39 10.87 11.86 -1.97
N LYS A 40 9.58 12.13 -1.73
CA LYS A 40 8.74 12.95 -2.63
C LYS A 40 9.26 14.38 -2.81
N GLU A 41 9.92 14.94 -1.79
CA GLU A 41 10.50 16.29 -1.88
C GLU A 41 11.72 16.35 -2.82
N ARG A 42 12.36 15.20 -3.11
CA ARG A 42 13.64 15.13 -3.82
C ARG A 42 13.60 14.32 -5.10
N LEU A 43 12.62 13.43 -5.26
CA LEU A 43 12.53 12.50 -6.36
C LEU A 43 11.16 12.59 -7.05
N PRO A 44 11.12 12.40 -8.39
CA PRO A 44 9.87 12.19 -9.10
C PRO A 44 9.13 10.95 -8.59
N ASP A 45 7.80 10.95 -8.66
CA ASP A 45 6.93 9.88 -8.16
C ASP A 45 7.31 8.46 -8.64
N TYR A 46 7.79 8.32 -9.88
CA TYR A 46 8.18 7.04 -10.47
C TYR A 46 9.52 6.49 -9.96
N MET A 47 10.34 7.29 -9.27
CA MET A 47 11.58 6.85 -8.63
C MET A 47 11.39 6.49 -7.16
N ILE A 48 10.18 6.68 -6.63
CA ILE A 48 9.88 6.44 -5.23
C ILE A 48 9.57 4.95 -5.05
N PRO A 49 10.33 4.22 -4.21
CA PRO A 49 10.06 2.82 -3.92
C PRO A 49 8.60 2.60 -3.52
N SER A 50 8.00 1.55 -4.06
CA SER A 50 6.63 1.14 -3.75
C SER A 50 6.56 0.47 -2.37
N ALA A 51 7.65 -0.16 -1.93
CA ALA A 51 7.76 -0.78 -0.61
C ALA A 51 9.14 -0.54 0.01
N PHE A 52 9.17 -0.45 1.34
CA PHE A 52 10.38 -0.34 2.15
C PHE A 52 10.47 -1.53 3.09
N MET A 53 11.55 -2.30 3.00
CA MET A 53 11.76 -3.52 3.75
C MET A 53 12.96 -3.37 4.66
N GLN A 54 12.74 -3.44 5.97
CA GLN A 54 13.83 -3.47 6.94
C GLN A 54 14.42 -4.88 7.00
N LEU A 55 15.75 -4.96 6.85
CA LEU A 55 16.53 -6.18 7.04
C LEU A 55 17.46 -6.00 8.24
N GLU A 56 17.75 -7.10 8.94
CA GLU A 56 18.79 -7.11 9.98
C GLU A 56 20.19 -7.02 9.36
N VAL A 57 20.39 -7.64 8.20
CA VAL A 57 21.65 -7.65 7.45
C VAL A 57 21.39 -7.81 5.95
N MET A 58 22.22 -7.19 5.11
CA MET A 58 22.15 -7.42 3.67
C MET A 58 22.62 -8.85 3.33
N PRO A 59 21.87 -9.61 2.52
CA PRO A 59 22.35 -10.90 2.05
C PRO A 59 23.49 -10.68 1.05
N LEU A 60 24.58 -11.40 1.28
CA LEU A 60 25.78 -11.36 0.45
C LEU A 60 25.99 -12.71 -0.23
N THR A 61 26.42 -12.67 -1.48
CA THR A 61 26.98 -13.82 -2.20
C THR A 61 28.28 -14.29 -1.52
N PRO A 62 28.74 -15.53 -1.78
CA PRO A 62 30.01 -16.04 -1.24
C PRO A 62 31.24 -15.17 -1.57
N ASN A 63 31.14 -14.35 -2.63
CA ASN A 63 32.18 -13.39 -3.04
C ASN A 63 32.04 -12.01 -2.37
N GLY A 64 31.16 -11.86 -1.37
CA GLY A 64 30.96 -10.62 -0.62
C GLY A 64 30.17 -9.53 -1.36
N LYS A 65 29.59 -9.82 -2.53
CA LYS A 65 28.71 -8.89 -3.26
C LYS A 65 27.26 -9.06 -2.79
N ILE A 66 26.45 -8.01 -2.85
CA ILE A 66 25.02 -8.09 -2.52
C ILE A 66 24.31 -9.13 -3.40
N ASP A 67 23.61 -10.06 -2.77
CA ASP A 67 22.83 -11.08 -3.44
C ASP A 67 21.43 -10.54 -3.78
N ARG A 68 21.31 -10.01 -5.01
CA ARG A 68 20.06 -9.46 -5.52
C ARG A 68 18.98 -10.52 -5.71
N GLN A 69 19.34 -11.78 -5.96
CA GLN A 69 18.35 -12.86 -6.11
C GLN A 69 17.74 -13.22 -4.76
N ALA A 70 18.56 -13.32 -3.72
CA ALA A 70 18.09 -13.54 -2.35
C ALA A 70 17.16 -12.40 -1.90
N LEU A 71 17.55 -11.14 -2.15
CA LEU A 71 16.68 -9.98 -1.89
C LEU A 71 15.36 -10.10 -2.65
N SER A 72 15.42 -10.48 -3.93
CA SER A 72 14.22 -10.63 -4.77
C SER A 72 13.21 -11.57 -4.12
N GLN A 73 13.68 -12.74 -3.69
CA GLN A 73 12.88 -13.80 -3.06
C GLN A 73 12.34 -13.40 -1.67
N LEU A 74 13.11 -12.66 -0.87
CA LEU A 74 12.66 -12.18 0.44
C LEU A 74 11.42 -11.29 0.34
N SER A 75 11.33 -10.45 -0.70
CA SER A 75 10.14 -9.63 -0.88
C SER A 75 8.91 -10.47 -1.17
N ILE A 76 9.02 -11.49 -2.02
CA ILE A 76 7.90 -12.34 -2.45
C ILE A 76 7.31 -13.09 -1.24
N ASN A 77 8.16 -13.56 -0.35
CA ASN A 77 7.75 -14.40 0.79
C ASN A 77 7.31 -13.59 2.02
N SER A 78 7.79 -12.36 2.19
CA SER A 78 7.43 -11.52 3.35
C SER A 78 5.99 -10.97 3.26
N TYR A 79 5.38 -10.93 2.07
CA TYR A 79 3.96 -10.65 1.90
C TYR A 79 3.03 -11.66 2.59
N GLN A 80 3.55 -12.84 2.94
CA GLN A 80 2.81 -13.88 3.66
C GLN A 80 3.03 -13.85 5.18
N LEU A 81 3.94 -13.01 5.68
CA LEU A 81 4.46 -13.07 7.06
C LEU A 81 4.30 -11.76 7.85
N SER A 82 3.58 -10.76 7.34
CA SER A 82 3.22 -9.58 8.15
C SER A 82 2.10 -9.92 9.14
N GLU A 83 2.41 -10.77 10.12
CA GLU A 83 1.64 -10.97 11.36
C GLU A 83 1.69 -9.73 12.29
N LYS A 84 2.27 -8.61 11.85
CA LYS A 84 2.31 -7.38 12.64
C LYS A 84 0.98 -6.66 12.51
N HIS A 85 0.08 -7.01 13.43
CA HIS A 85 -1.15 -6.29 13.77
C HIS A 85 -2.20 -6.30 12.66
N PHE A 86 -2.79 -7.47 12.42
CA PHE A 86 -4.05 -7.55 11.69
C PHE A 86 -5.16 -6.84 12.48
N VAL A 87 -5.65 -5.72 11.94
CA VAL A 87 -6.72 -4.90 12.51
C VAL A 87 -7.89 -4.96 11.54
N VAL A 88 -9.00 -5.51 12.03
CA VAL A 88 -10.23 -5.64 11.27
C VAL A 88 -10.87 -4.26 11.01
N PRO A 89 -11.50 -4.06 9.84
CA PRO A 89 -12.36 -2.91 9.58
C PRO A 89 -13.39 -2.70 10.70
N GLN A 90 -13.54 -1.47 11.16
CA GLN A 90 -14.47 -1.11 12.24
C GLN A 90 -15.65 -0.28 11.73
N THR A 91 -15.53 0.32 10.54
CA THR A 91 -16.59 1.14 9.94
C THR A 91 -17.08 0.56 8.61
N PRO A 92 -18.33 0.86 8.19
CA PRO A 92 -18.86 0.37 6.90
C PRO A 92 -18.00 0.79 5.71
N GLU A 93 -17.38 1.96 5.77
CA GLU A 93 -16.49 2.45 4.70
C GLU A 93 -15.21 1.62 4.64
N GLU A 94 -14.63 1.30 5.80
CA GLU A 94 -13.44 0.44 5.88
C GLU A 94 -13.74 -0.98 5.39
N GLU A 95 -14.93 -1.53 5.70
CA GLU A 95 -15.36 -2.84 5.21
C GLU A 95 -15.46 -2.87 3.68
N LEU A 96 -16.08 -1.86 3.08
CA LEU A 96 -16.19 -1.73 1.63
C LEU A 96 -14.82 -1.55 0.96
N LEU A 97 -13.96 -0.70 1.54
CA LEU A 97 -12.60 -0.49 1.05
C LEU A 97 -11.77 -1.77 1.14
N ALA A 98 -11.84 -2.50 2.26
CA ALA A 98 -11.17 -3.78 2.45
C ALA A 98 -11.62 -4.81 1.42
N GLY A 99 -12.94 -4.90 1.16
CA GLY A 99 -13.48 -5.79 0.13
C GLY A 99 -13.00 -5.43 -1.28
N ILE A 100 -12.97 -4.15 -1.64
CA ILE A 100 -12.44 -3.71 -2.94
C ILE A 100 -10.97 -4.08 -3.08
N TRP A 101 -10.16 -3.86 -2.04
CA TRP A 101 -8.75 -4.19 -2.06
C TRP A 101 -8.49 -5.69 -2.14
N ALA A 102 -9.14 -6.49 -1.29
CA ALA A 102 -9.05 -7.95 -1.31
C ALA A 102 -9.36 -8.50 -2.72
N ASN A 103 -10.43 -8.01 -3.34
CA ASN A 103 -10.85 -8.41 -4.68
C ASN A 103 -9.86 -8.00 -5.79
N VAL A 104 -9.26 -6.81 -5.69
CA VAL A 104 -8.32 -6.33 -6.71
C VAL A 104 -6.95 -6.98 -6.55
N LEU A 105 -6.48 -7.17 -5.31
CA LEU A 105 -5.20 -7.79 -4.99
C LEU A 105 -5.24 -9.32 -5.06
N GLY A 106 -6.43 -9.92 -5.01
CA GLY A 106 -6.60 -11.39 -5.03
C GLY A 106 -6.20 -12.06 -3.72
N ILE A 107 -6.34 -11.36 -2.58
CA ILE A 107 -6.01 -11.84 -1.23
C ILE A 107 -7.29 -12.02 -0.40
N LYS A 108 -7.22 -12.86 0.64
CA LYS A 108 -8.39 -13.24 1.44
C LYS A 108 -8.86 -12.12 2.37
N GLU A 109 -7.94 -11.50 3.09
CA GLU A 109 -8.23 -10.49 4.10
C GLU A 109 -7.15 -9.40 4.06
N VAL A 110 -7.54 -8.19 4.45
CA VAL A 110 -6.67 -7.02 4.49
C VAL A 110 -6.89 -6.28 5.81
N SER A 111 -5.80 -5.97 6.51
CA SER A 111 -5.82 -5.11 7.69
C SER A 111 -6.00 -3.65 7.28
N ILE A 112 -6.68 -2.85 8.11
CA ILE A 112 -6.92 -1.44 7.77
C ILE A 112 -5.65 -0.58 7.65
N HIS A 113 -4.56 -1.05 8.25
CA HIS A 113 -3.24 -0.41 8.24
C HIS A 113 -2.28 -1.02 7.22
N ASP A 114 -2.69 -2.09 6.52
CA ASP A 114 -1.85 -2.65 5.48
C ASP A 114 -1.69 -1.63 4.36
N ASN A 115 -0.47 -1.50 3.89
CA ASN A 115 -0.17 -0.62 2.78
C ASN A 115 -0.48 -1.35 1.46
N PHE A 116 -1.34 -0.77 0.63
CA PHE A 116 -1.76 -1.31 -0.66
C PHE A 116 -0.58 -1.76 -1.54
N PHE A 117 0.49 -0.96 -1.59
CA PHE A 117 1.68 -1.26 -2.39
C PHE A 117 2.56 -2.32 -1.73
N GLU A 118 2.55 -2.39 -0.40
CA GLU A 118 3.15 -3.49 0.36
C GLU A 118 2.30 -4.76 0.29
N LEU A 119 1.06 -4.74 -0.22
CA LEU A 119 0.28 -5.96 -0.48
C LEU A 119 0.41 -6.47 -1.91
N GLY A 120 1.32 -5.88 -2.70
CA GLY A 120 1.47 -6.20 -4.14
C GLY A 120 0.67 -5.29 -5.06
N GLY A 121 0.01 -4.26 -4.54
CA GLY A 121 -0.62 -3.22 -5.34
C GLY A 121 0.37 -2.46 -6.22
N HIS A 122 -0.06 -2.09 -7.42
CA HIS A 122 0.71 -1.29 -8.38
C HIS A 122 -0.20 -0.32 -9.15
N SER A 123 0.34 0.52 -10.02
CA SER A 123 -0.40 1.61 -10.67
C SER A 123 -1.68 1.15 -11.39
N LEU A 124 -1.68 0.00 -12.06
CA LEU A 124 -2.88 -0.51 -12.73
C LEU A 124 -3.94 -0.97 -11.72
N LEU A 125 -3.55 -1.73 -10.69
CA LEU A 125 -4.45 -2.14 -9.62
C LEU A 125 -4.94 -0.92 -8.83
N ALA A 126 -4.08 0.08 -8.62
CA ALA A 126 -4.42 1.35 -8.00
C ALA A 126 -5.49 2.09 -8.80
N THR A 127 -5.35 2.17 -10.14
CA THR A 127 -6.38 2.73 -11.01
C THR A 127 -7.69 1.96 -10.92
N GLN A 128 -7.64 0.62 -10.88
CA GLN A 128 -8.83 -0.23 -10.71
C GLN A 128 -9.51 -0.01 -9.36
N VAL A 129 -8.75 0.04 -8.27
CA VAL A 129 -9.25 0.37 -6.93
C VAL A 129 -9.95 1.72 -6.96
N ILE A 130 -9.31 2.74 -7.52
CA ILE A 130 -9.85 4.11 -7.50
C ILE A 130 -11.11 4.23 -8.34
N SER A 131 -11.20 3.55 -9.49
CA SER A 131 -12.44 3.48 -10.27
C SER A 131 -13.57 2.87 -9.43
N ARG A 132 -13.31 1.72 -8.79
CA ARG A 132 -14.32 1.01 -7.98
C ARG A 132 -14.73 1.79 -6.73
N VAL A 133 -13.78 2.43 -6.06
CA VAL A 133 -14.07 3.30 -4.91
C VAL A 133 -14.88 4.52 -5.37
N GLY A 134 -14.51 5.13 -6.50
CA GLY A 134 -15.25 6.27 -7.05
C GLY A 134 -16.70 5.91 -7.41
N GLU A 135 -16.92 4.74 -8.01
CA GLU A 135 -18.25 4.20 -8.28
C GLU A 135 -19.04 3.89 -7.00
N THR A 136 -18.41 3.21 -6.03
CA THR A 136 -19.06 2.77 -4.79
C THR A 136 -19.46 3.94 -3.90
N PHE A 137 -18.57 4.93 -3.76
CA PHE A 137 -18.79 6.08 -2.89
C PHE A 137 -19.34 7.31 -3.62
N SER A 138 -19.49 7.24 -4.95
CA SER A 138 -19.93 8.36 -5.81
C SER A 138 -19.04 9.60 -5.67
N VAL A 139 -17.73 9.39 -5.59
CA VAL A 139 -16.70 10.44 -5.42
C VAL A 139 -15.66 10.38 -6.53
N GLU A 140 -15.06 11.52 -6.85
CA GLU A 140 -13.87 11.55 -7.69
C GLU A 140 -12.63 11.53 -6.80
N LEU A 141 -11.88 10.42 -6.86
CA LEU A 141 -10.62 10.27 -6.14
C LEU A 141 -9.45 10.34 -7.12
N PRO A 142 -8.50 11.27 -6.96
CA PRO A 142 -7.31 11.29 -7.80
C PRO A 142 -6.38 10.12 -7.45
N LEU A 143 -5.67 9.57 -8.45
CA LEU A 143 -4.68 8.51 -8.26
C LEU A 143 -3.64 8.83 -7.18
N ARG A 144 -3.25 10.11 -7.12
CA ARG A 144 -2.34 10.64 -6.12
C ARG A 144 -2.78 10.33 -4.69
N GLN A 145 -4.09 10.30 -4.41
CA GLN A 145 -4.60 10.08 -3.05
C GLN A 145 -4.19 8.71 -2.51
N LEU A 146 -4.27 7.65 -3.33
CA LEU A 146 -3.84 6.32 -2.91
C LEU A 146 -2.32 6.27 -2.66
N PHE A 147 -1.53 7.08 -3.38
CA PHE A 147 -0.09 7.18 -3.15
C PHE A 147 0.31 8.05 -1.94
N GLU A 148 -0.60 8.87 -1.44
CA GLU A 148 -0.43 9.69 -0.23
C GLU A 148 -0.93 8.95 1.02
N SER A 149 -2.06 8.27 0.91
CA SER A 149 -2.69 7.49 1.96
C SER A 149 -2.90 6.04 1.48
N PRO A 150 -1.83 5.23 1.41
CA PRO A 150 -1.88 3.89 0.84
C PRO A 150 -2.47 2.86 1.81
N THR A 151 -3.27 3.26 2.80
CA THR A 151 -3.91 2.41 3.80
C THR A 151 -5.42 2.62 3.75
N ILE A 152 -6.20 1.60 4.14
CA ILE A 152 -7.66 1.69 4.22
C ILE A 152 -8.07 2.79 5.21
N ALA A 153 -7.42 2.83 6.37
CA ALA A 153 -7.66 3.84 7.39
C ALA A 153 -7.44 5.27 6.84
N GLY A 154 -6.32 5.50 6.13
CA GLY A 154 -6.01 6.81 5.57
C GLY A 154 -6.97 7.23 4.44
N LEU A 155 -7.37 6.28 3.58
CA LEU A 155 -8.36 6.54 2.54
C LEU A 155 -9.76 6.83 3.11
N SER A 156 -10.18 6.09 4.14
CA SER A 156 -11.44 6.29 4.85
C SER A 156 -11.52 7.70 5.46
N GLU A 157 -10.45 8.17 6.09
CA GLU A 157 -10.37 9.52 6.65
C GLU A 157 -10.47 10.61 5.57
N HIS A 158 -9.83 10.40 4.42
CA HIS A 158 -9.92 11.33 3.30
C HIS A 158 -11.32 11.38 2.69
N LEU A 159 -11.98 10.22 2.55
CA LEU A 159 -13.38 10.13 2.10
C LEU A 159 -14.33 10.90 3.03
N LYS A 160 -14.14 10.78 4.35
CA LYS A 160 -14.91 11.54 5.34
C LYS A 160 -14.73 13.04 5.12
N THR A 161 -13.51 13.51 4.86
CA THR A 161 -13.22 14.93 4.63
C THR A 161 -13.90 15.47 3.37
N ILE A 162 -13.87 14.72 2.26
CA ILE A 162 -14.54 15.10 1.01
C ILE A 162 -16.06 15.23 1.23
N CYS A 163 -16.65 14.29 1.96
CA CYS A 163 -18.09 14.29 2.21
C CYS A 163 -18.56 15.38 3.18
N HIS A 164 -17.70 15.90 4.06
CA HIS A 164 -18.06 17.00 4.98
C HIS A 164 -17.83 18.40 4.38
N GLY A 165 -16.92 18.54 3.40
CA GLY A 165 -16.57 19.84 2.81
C GLY A 165 -17.46 20.29 1.64
N THR A 166 -18.23 19.37 1.04
CA THR A 166 -19.03 19.66 -0.14
C THR A 166 -20.51 19.60 0.24
N GLY A 167 -21.20 20.74 0.27
CA GLY A 167 -22.66 20.84 0.44
C GLY A 167 -23.44 20.28 -0.76
N ASP A 168 -23.01 19.14 -1.28
CA ASP A 168 -23.46 18.52 -2.50
C ASP A 168 -24.13 17.18 -2.20
N ARG A 169 -25.26 16.94 -2.87
CA ARG A 169 -26.13 15.76 -2.72
C ARG A 169 -25.50 14.47 -3.28
N ARG A 170 -24.16 14.42 -3.39
CA ARG A 170 -23.37 13.34 -4.00
C ARG A 170 -22.83 12.30 -3.00
N CYS A 171 -22.75 12.62 -1.71
CA CYS A 171 -22.43 11.62 -0.67
C CYS A 171 -23.70 10.88 -0.19
N ARG A 172 -24.34 10.08 -1.04
CA ARG A 172 -25.40 9.14 -0.61
C ARG A 172 -24.86 7.80 -0.10
N ALA A 173 -23.55 7.56 -0.20
CA ALA A 173 -22.93 6.29 0.16
C ALA A 173 -22.87 6.02 1.68
N PHE A 174 -23.18 7.00 2.53
CA PHE A 174 -23.23 6.83 3.99
C PHE A 174 -24.49 6.08 4.48
N GLU A 175 -25.47 5.84 3.59
CA GLU A 175 -26.70 5.09 3.88
C GLU A 175 -26.78 3.81 3.00
N LEU A 176 -25.74 2.97 2.99
CA LEU A 176 -25.89 1.64 2.40
C LEU A 176 -26.51 0.67 3.44
N PRO A 177 -27.67 0.04 3.13
CA PRO A 177 -28.20 -1.03 3.98
C PRO A 177 -27.23 -2.22 3.94
N ARG A 178 -27.00 -2.84 5.11
CA ARG A 178 -26.04 -3.93 5.41
C ARG A 178 -26.15 -5.22 4.56
N ASN A 179 -26.84 -5.21 3.43
CA ASN A 179 -27.20 -6.39 2.65
C ASN A 179 -26.50 -6.54 1.28
N CYS A 180 -25.45 -5.76 0.98
CA CYS A 180 -24.76 -5.84 -0.32
C CYS A 180 -23.31 -6.36 -0.20
N LEU A 181 -23.11 -7.43 0.60
CA LEU A 181 -21.83 -8.11 0.76
C LEU A 181 -21.96 -9.61 0.42
N VAL A 182 -22.46 -9.93 -0.77
CA VAL A 182 -22.20 -11.23 -1.42
C VAL A 182 -22.30 -11.03 -2.93
N LEU A 183 -21.19 -11.17 -3.65
CA LEU A 183 -21.01 -11.97 -4.87
C LEU A 183 -19.54 -11.99 -5.28
#